data_AF-A0A7W7T858-F1
#
_entry.id   AF-A0A7W7T858-F1
#
_cell.length_a   1.000
_cell.length_b   1.000
_cell.length_c   1.000
_cell.angle_alpha   90.00
_cell.angle_beta   90.00
_cell.angle_gamma   90.00
#
_symmetry.space_group_name_H-M   'P 1'
#
loop_
_entity.id
_entity.type
_entity.pdbx_description
1 polymer ?
#
loop_
_entity_poly.entity_id
_entity_poly.type
_entity_poly.pdbx_seq_one_letter_code
_entity_poly.pdbx_strand_id
1 'polypeptide(L)'
;MGVLVAGCAGETGFDATSVPLTIKGGTVLDPQGLQVRAEAEVSYTLGFGYVARTDGDEVSCWFARVDPDSEVDTRLWCGPVQVPGTPTTTDWVPVPLKEVERTDAGVRLDVLPPQVPAFGAKSTPVGDLVRTDGRSASADQGVGEAGPDFLAVLPDDGRALDSATGRLRDDQLDVKLTGYARPSTVRTGQGELRAEHGVGLRVVRLEVDRLREADGAFDQKLWEGRGPQPPELSLQVPGRRHALSVDQLPKDGTVLVVYTVPSTPGAEELVLDSVGARPLVQRLSVTDGRTSDGPPALRREPAAQVDGVSAPVRVGSSSGTLAVKRVRVGWQRPVDLGGRYRLVTADEGKALVELRLEGQGLVSVLGAPETVKLLGTSAGARVVGAQYGGDTFPYAVIVEVPADAKSVELTVAAGRPVLPNLGATEVTAARMTVPLP
;
A
#
# COMPACT_ATOMS: atom_id res chain seq x y z
N MET A 1 -61.41 21.97 -44.75
CA MET A 1 -60.84 22.96 -45.70
C MET A 1 -60.18 24.05 -44.87
N GLY A 2 -58.89 24.28 -45.07
CA GLY A 2 -58.07 25.26 -44.34
C GLY A 2 -56.69 24.68 -44.01
N VAL A 3 -55.70 24.97 -44.84
CA VAL A 3 -54.33 24.44 -44.83
C VAL A 3 -53.36 25.49 -44.25
N LEU A 4 -52.42 25.00 -43.41
CA LEU A 4 -51.06 25.45 -43.04
C LEU A 4 -50.71 26.95 -42.96
N VAL A 5 -49.99 27.34 -41.89
CA VAL A 5 -48.57 27.76 -41.98
C VAL A 5 -47.84 27.38 -40.68
N ALA A 6 -46.80 26.56 -40.80
CA ALA A 6 -45.78 26.32 -39.78
C ALA A 6 -44.73 27.44 -39.85
N GLY A 7 -44.38 28.01 -38.69
CA GLY A 7 -43.36 29.07 -38.55
C GLY A 7 -42.14 28.57 -37.79
N CYS A 8 -41.04 28.50 -38.53
CA CYS A 8 -39.65 28.17 -38.27
C CYS A 8 -39.09 28.19 -36.83
N ALA A 9 -38.36 27.11 -36.54
CA ALA A 9 -37.04 27.05 -35.91
C ALA A 9 -36.49 28.37 -35.35
N GLY A 10 -36.40 28.43 -34.02
CA GLY A 10 -35.46 29.33 -33.36
C GLY A 10 -34.04 28.83 -33.64
N GLU A 11 -33.29 29.58 -34.42
CA GLU A 11 -31.83 29.51 -34.47
C GLU A 11 -31.32 29.92 -33.09
N THR A 12 -30.90 28.94 -32.27
CA THR A 12 -29.95 29.21 -31.20
C THR A 12 -28.62 29.52 -31.88
N GLY A 13 -28.26 30.79 -31.92
CA GLY A 13 -26.96 31.25 -32.41
C GLY A 13 -25.84 30.63 -31.59
N PHE A 14 -25.29 29.52 -32.08
CA PHE A 14 -23.95 29.06 -31.75
C PHE A 14 -22.99 29.88 -32.60
N ASP A 15 -22.41 30.93 -32.00
CA ASP A 15 -21.30 31.64 -32.62
C ASP A 15 -20.03 30.77 -32.40
N ALA A 16 -19.93 29.69 -33.18
CA ALA A 16 -18.78 28.78 -33.15
C ALA A 16 -17.62 29.43 -33.89
N THR A 17 -16.96 30.41 -33.28
CA THR A 17 -15.64 30.85 -33.74
C THR A 17 -14.68 29.69 -33.45
N SER A 18 -14.41 28.85 -34.45
CA SER A 18 -13.48 27.73 -34.32
C SER A 18 -12.12 28.27 -33.88
N VAL A 19 -11.66 27.93 -32.68
CA VAL A 19 -10.34 28.33 -32.20
C VAL A 19 -9.30 27.65 -33.10
N PRO A 20 -8.43 28.41 -33.80
CA PRO A 20 -7.35 27.79 -34.58
C PRO A 20 -6.37 27.13 -33.61
N LEU A 21 -6.12 25.83 -33.81
CA LEU A 21 -5.20 25.04 -32.99
C LEU A 21 -4.03 24.57 -33.86
N THR A 22 -2.80 24.73 -33.37
CA THR A 22 -1.59 24.33 -34.07
C THR A 22 -0.71 23.41 -33.22
N ILE A 23 0.00 22.50 -33.88
CA ILE A 23 1.03 21.65 -33.26
C ILE A 23 2.27 21.66 -34.14
N LYS A 24 3.39 22.09 -33.54
CA LYS A 24 4.66 22.38 -34.21
C LYS A 24 4.45 23.31 -35.40
N GLY A 25 3.65 24.36 -35.21
CA GLY A 25 3.33 25.36 -36.23
C GLY A 25 2.45 24.89 -37.39
N GLY A 26 1.91 23.66 -37.34
CA GLY A 26 0.95 23.16 -38.35
C GLY A 26 -0.46 23.09 -37.79
N THR A 27 -1.46 23.53 -38.57
CA THR A 27 -2.89 23.47 -38.19
C THR A 27 -3.31 22.04 -37.89
N VAL A 28 -3.97 21.82 -36.75
CA VAL A 28 -4.53 20.51 -36.39
C VAL A 28 -5.76 20.23 -37.26
N LEU A 29 -5.72 19.12 -38.00
CA LEU A 29 -6.86 18.66 -38.79
C LEU A 29 -7.84 17.88 -37.90
N ASP A 30 -9.13 18.18 -38.03
CA ASP A 30 -10.24 17.54 -37.28
C ASP A 30 -10.03 17.54 -35.75
N PRO A 31 -9.82 18.71 -35.10
CA PRO A 31 -9.57 18.75 -33.66
C PRO A 31 -10.79 18.29 -32.85
N GLN A 32 -12.01 18.48 -33.34
CA GLN A 32 -13.22 18.03 -32.67
C GLN A 32 -13.32 16.50 -32.68
N GLY A 33 -13.03 15.85 -33.83
CA GLY A 33 -13.00 14.40 -33.89
C GLY A 33 -11.93 13.79 -32.99
N LEU A 34 -10.80 14.46 -32.78
CA LEU A 34 -9.79 14.04 -31.79
C LEU A 34 -10.34 14.07 -30.36
N GLN A 35 -11.06 15.13 -29.97
CA GLN A 35 -11.68 15.22 -28.65
C GLN A 35 -12.70 14.11 -28.42
N VAL A 36 -13.61 13.90 -29.38
CA VAL A 36 -14.64 12.84 -29.27
C VAL A 36 -14.01 11.45 -29.16
N ARG A 37 -12.97 11.16 -29.97
CA ARG A 37 -12.23 9.89 -29.89
C ARG A 37 -11.53 9.72 -28.53
N ALA A 38 -10.90 10.77 -28.01
CA ALA A 38 -10.25 10.72 -26.70
C ALA A 38 -11.25 10.57 -25.54
N GLU A 39 -12.40 11.26 -25.58
CA GLU A 39 -13.47 11.14 -24.59
C GLU A 39 -14.03 9.70 -24.55
N ALA A 40 -14.16 9.05 -25.71
CA ALA A 40 -14.57 7.65 -25.79
C ALA A 40 -13.53 6.71 -25.13
N GLU A 41 -12.24 6.88 -25.40
CA GLU A 41 -11.17 6.09 -24.80
C GLU A 41 -11.09 6.27 -23.26
N VAL A 42 -11.29 7.50 -22.77
CA VAL A 42 -11.30 7.79 -21.33
C VAL A 42 -12.57 7.27 -20.65
N SER A 43 -13.70 7.25 -21.35
CA SER A 43 -14.93 6.64 -20.85
C SER A 43 -14.75 5.16 -20.50
N TYR A 44 -13.97 4.41 -21.29
CA TYR A 44 -13.57 3.04 -20.93
C TYR A 44 -12.75 2.99 -19.64
N THR A 45 -11.79 3.90 -19.49
CA THR A 45 -10.93 4.00 -18.29
C THR A 45 -11.72 4.26 -17.01
N LEU A 46 -12.73 5.15 -17.08
CA LEU A 46 -13.69 5.41 -16.01
C LEU A 46 -14.53 4.17 -15.69
N GLY A 47 -15.03 3.47 -16.71
CA GLY A 47 -15.78 2.22 -16.52
C GLY A 47 -14.96 1.14 -15.80
N PHE A 48 -13.66 1.06 -16.07
CA PHE A 48 -12.74 0.18 -15.35
C PHE A 48 -12.30 0.71 -13.99
N GLY A 49 -12.71 1.91 -13.56
CA GLY A 49 -12.44 2.46 -12.22
C GLY A 49 -10.96 2.77 -11.99
N TYR A 50 -10.20 3.01 -13.06
CA TYR A 50 -8.80 3.44 -12.93
C TYR A 50 -8.70 4.91 -12.50
N VAL A 51 -9.74 5.69 -12.77
CA VAL A 51 -9.95 7.05 -12.27
C VAL A 51 -11.40 7.20 -11.83
N ALA A 52 -11.63 8.06 -10.84
CA ALA A 52 -12.95 8.47 -10.40
C ALA A 52 -13.32 9.80 -11.05
N ARG A 53 -14.59 9.98 -11.43
CA ARG A 53 -15.07 11.30 -11.85
C ARG A 53 -15.18 12.24 -10.66
N THR A 54 -15.01 13.52 -10.94
CA THR A 54 -15.15 14.61 -9.98
C THR A 54 -16.11 15.64 -10.54
N ASP A 55 -16.96 16.22 -9.68
CA ASP A 55 -17.87 17.34 -9.99
C ASP A 55 -19.11 17.02 -10.86
N GLY A 56 -19.58 15.77 -10.89
CA GLY A 56 -20.92 15.41 -11.41
C GLY A 56 -21.09 15.48 -12.93
N ASP A 57 -20.27 16.27 -13.62
CA ASP A 57 -20.26 16.45 -15.08
C ASP A 57 -19.55 15.29 -15.81
N GLU A 58 -19.84 15.14 -17.12
CA GLU A 58 -19.12 14.20 -17.98
C GLU A 58 -17.66 14.64 -18.19
N VAL A 59 -16.74 13.67 -18.10
CA VAL A 59 -15.31 13.91 -18.32
C VAL A 59 -15.06 14.37 -19.74
N SER A 60 -14.45 15.55 -19.83
CA SER A 60 -14.24 16.30 -21.07
C SER A 60 -12.77 16.31 -21.45
N CYS A 61 -12.44 16.23 -22.75
CA CYS A 61 -11.05 16.31 -23.22
C CYS A 61 -10.71 17.68 -23.81
N TRP A 62 -9.61 18.25 -23.35
CA TRP A 62 -9.20 19.63 -23.63
C TRP A 62 -7.81 19.65 -24.27
N PHE A 63 -7.55 20.64 -25.12
CA PHE A 63 -6.19 20.97 -25.53
C PHE A 63 -5.58 21.90 -24.49
N ALA A 64 -4.32 21.68 -24.11
CA ALA A 64 -3.58 22.63 -23.26
C ALA A 64 -2.77 23.58 -24.15
N ARG A 65 -2.96 24.89 -23.99
CA ARG A 65 -2.18 25.90 -24.72
C ARG A 65 -0.73 25.90 -24.22
N VAL A 66 0.20 25.78 -25.16
CA VAL A 66 1.65 25.93 -24.89
C VAL A 66 2.10 27.36 -25.14
N ASP A 67 1.39 28.11 -25.99
CA ASP A 67 1.58 29.53 -26.21
C ASP A 67 0.25 30.32 -26.19
N PRO A 68 0.30 31.66 -26.10
CA PRO A 68 -0.90 32.48 -26.03
C PRO A 68 -1.77 32.47 -27.30
N ASP A 69 -1.20 32.11 -28.45
CA ASP A 69 -1.80 32.37 -29.77
C ASP A 69 -2.61 31.17 -30.27
N SER A 70 -1.97 30.01 -30.46
CA SER A 70 -2.66 28.83 -31.05
C SER A 70 -1.95 27.49 -30.81
N GLU A 71 -0.70 27.49 -30.37
CA GLU A 71 0.06 26.24 -30.21
C GLU A 71 -0.45 25.48 -28.99
N VAL A 72 -0.73 24.20 -29.18
CA VAL A 72 -1.25 23.30 -28.13
C VAL A 72 -0.35 22.09 -27.90
N ASP A 73 -0.48 21.49 -26.72
CA ASP A 73 0.26 20.29 -26.34
C ASP A 73 -0.04 19.14 -27.33
N THR A 74 0.95 18.28 -27.51
CA THR A 74 0.85 16.99 -28.21
C THR A 74 -0.04 15.95 -27.50
N ARG A 75 -0.83 16.38 -26.51
CA ARG A 75 -1.72 15.56 -25.69
C ARG A 75 -3.05 16.27 -25.52
N LEU A 76 -4.13 15.50 -25.56
CA LEU A 76 -5.40 15.92 -24.98
C LEU A 76 -5.38 15.63 -23.48
N TRP A 77 -5.98 16.52 -22.70
CA TRP A 77 -6.08 16.40 -21.25
C TRP A 77 -7.54 16.18 -20.88
N CYS A 78 -7.85 15.01 -20.34
CA CYS A 78 -9.23 14.61 -20.06
C CYS A 78 -9.50 14.66 -18.56
N GLY A 79 -10.50 15.43 -18.16
CA GLY A 79 -10.82 15.73 -16.77
C GLY A 79 -11.94 16.78 -16.63
N PRO A 80 -12.24 17.23 -15.40
CA PRO A 80 -11.57 16.86 -14.14
C PRO A 80 -11.86 15.41 -13.71
N VAL A 81 -10.85 14.72 -13.14
CA VAL A 81 -10.98 13.38 -12.52
C VAL A 81 -10.18 13.30 -11.21
N GLN A 82 -10.23 12.17 -10.52
CA GLN A 82 -9.37 11.83 -9.39
C GLN A 82 -8.74 10.45 -9.62
N VAL A 83 -7.41 10.36 -9.53
CA VAL A 83 -6.68 9.09 -9.58
C VAL A 83 -6.65 8.47 -8.18
N PRO A 84 -7.25 7.30 -7.94
CA PRO A 84 -7.35 6.71 -6.61
C PRO A 84 -6.01 6.73 -5.85
N GLY A 85 -6.07 7.23 -4.61
CA GLY A 85 -4.92 7.44 -3.74
C GLY A 85 -4.29 8.83 -3.79
N THR A 86 -4.66 9.70 -4.75
CA THR A 86 -4.25 11.12 -4.72
C THR A 86 -5.02 11.89 -3.62
N PRO A 87 -4.51 13.05 -3.17
CA PRO A 87 -5.28 13.96 -2.33
C PRO A 87 -6.61 14.38 -3.00
N THR A 88 -7.50 15.03 -2.26
CA THR A 88 -8.77 15.58 -2.77
C THR A 88 -8.54 16.81 -3.67
N THR A 89 -7.86 16.61 -4.79
CA THR A 89 -7.52 17.63 -5.79
C THR A 89 -7.85 17.11 -7.18
N THR A 90 -8.04 18.01 -8.12
CA THR A 90 -8.28 17.66 -9.52
C THR A 90 -7.04 17.01 -10.15
N ASP A 91 -7.23 15.87 -10.79
CA ASP A 91 -6.29 15.19 -11.66
C ASP A 91 -6.79 15.21 -13.11
N TRP A 92 -5.89 14.96 -14.05
CA TRP A 92 -6.18 14.95 -15.49
C TRP A 92 -5.49 13.79 -16.17
N VAL A 93 -6.18 13.06 -17.04
CA VAL A 93 -5.59 11.95 -17.79
C VAL A 93 -5.04 12.48 -19.12
N PRO A 94 -3.71 12.38 -19.36
CA PRO A 94 -3.14 12.71 -20.65
C PRO A 94 -3.46 11.61 -21.68
N VAL A 95 -3.93 12.05 -22.84
CA VAL A 95 -4.20 11.21 -24.01
C VAL A 95 -3.27 11.66 -25.14
N PRO A 96 -2.17 10.94 -25.39
CA PRO A 96 -1.19 11.34 -26.39
C PRO A 96 -1.76 11.34 -27.80
N LEU A 97 -1.31 12.31 -28.61
CA LEU A 97 -1.63 12.40 -30.02
C LEU A 97 -0.42 11.95 -30.85
N LYS A 98 -0.65 11.09 -31.84
CA LYS A 98 0.37 10.62 -32.76
C LYS A 98 0.19 11.27 -34.12
N GLU A 99 1.24 11.91 -34.62
CA GLU A 99 1.27 12.40 -36.00
C GLU A 99 1.26 11.22 -36.98
N VAL A 100 0.26 11.21 -37.86
CA VAL A 100 0.08 10.20 -38.90
C VAL A 100 0.59 10.72 -40.23
N GLU A 101 0.34 12.01 -40.49
CA GLU A 101 0.63 12.65 -41.75
C GLU A 101 0.72 14.17 -41.58
N ARG A 102 1.61 14.81 -42.34
CA ARG A 102 1.75 16.27 -42.41
C ARG A 102 1.67 16.70 -43.86
N THR A 103 0.77 17.65 -44.13
CA THR A 103 0.48 18.18 -45.46
C THR A 103 0.45 19.71 -45.41
N ASP A 104 0.37 20.37 -46.57
CA ASP A 104 0.19 21.82 -46.65
C ASP A 104 -1.12 22.30 -46.01
N ALA A 105 -2.12 21.41 -45.91
CA ALA A 105 -3.40 21.72 -45.26
C ALA A 105 -3.32 21.66 -43.72
N GLY A 106 -2.31 20.98 -43.17
CA GLY A 106 -2.14 20.81 -41.73
C GLY A 106 -1.60 19.43 -41.33
N VAL A 107 -1.71 19.14 -40.03
CA VAL A 107 -1.23 17.93 -39.38
C VAL A 107 -2.40 17.02 -39.04
N ARG A 108 -2.37 15.80 -39.55
CA ARG A 108 -3.33 14.74 -39.21
C ARG A 108 -2.79 13.91 -38.05
N LEU A 109 -3.60 13.78 -37.00
CA LEU A 109 -3.25 13.11 -35.77
C LEU A 109 -4.20 11.93 -35.52
N ASP A 110 -3.70 10.91 -34.83
CA ASP A 110 -4.50 9.84 -34.24
C ASP A 110 -4.39 9.88 -32.72
N VAL A 111 -5.45 9.43 -32.05
CA VAL A 111 -5.52 9.30 -30.60
C VAL A 111 -4.85 7.99 -30.16
N LEU A 112 -3.94 8.06 -29.19
CA LEU A 112 -3.35 6.89 -28.54
C LEU A 112 -4.10 6.56 -27.24
N PRO A 113 -3.93 5.33 -26.69
CA PRO A 113 -4.56 4.97 -25.42
C PRO A 113 -4.25 5.96 -24.29
N PRO A 114 -5.21 6.24 -23.39
CA PRO A 114 -5.01 7.13 -22.25
C PRO A 114 -3.85 6.66 -21.37
N GLN A 115 -3.00 7.59 -20.97
CA GLN A 115 -1.89 7.33 -20.06
C GLN A 115 -2.32 7.64 -18.63
N VAL A 116 -3.09 6.73 -18.04
CA VAL A 116 -3.54 6.86 -16.65
C VAL A 116 -2.33 6.86 -15.73
N PRO A 117 -2.18 7.87 -14.85
CA PRO A 117 -1.14 7.84 -13.83
C PRO A 117 -1.26 6.61 -12.94
N ALA A 118 -0.13 6.17 -12.36
CA ALA A 118 -0.17 5.15 -11.33
C ALA A 118 -1.00 5.62 -10.12
N PHE A 119 -1.60 4.70 -9.35
CA PHE A 119 -2.40 5.06 -8.17
C PHE A 119 -1.61 5.97 -7.20
N GLY A 120 -2.20 7.11 -6.82
CA GLY A 120 -1.59 8.16 -6.02
C GLY A 120 -0.64 9.10 -6.74
N ALA A 121 -0.38 8.89 -8.03
CA ALA A 121 0.31 9.86 -8.86
C ALA A 121 -0.71 10.75 -9.56
N LYS A 122 -0.48 12.06 -9.54
CA LYS A 122 -1.28 13.02 -10.29
C LYS A 122 -0.60 13.44 -11.57
N SER A 123 -1.40 13.84 -12.55
CA SER A 123 -0.96 14.61 -13.70
C SER A 123 -1.85 15.82 -13.89
N THR A 124 -1.23 16.94 -14.27
CA THR A 124 -1.90 18.22 -14.43
C THR A 124 -1.39 18.87 -15.72
N PRO A 125 -2.28 19.38 -16.59
CA PRO A 125 -1.88 20.16 -17.75
C PRO A 125 -1.16 21.44 -17.32
N VAL A 126 -0.26 21.91 -18.20
CA VAL A 126 0.39 23.20 -18.07
C VAL A 126 -0.22 24.15 -19.08
N GLY A 127 -0.62 25.35 -18.64
CA GLY A 127 -1.29 26.34 -19.49
C GLY A 127 -2.81 26.26 -19.46
N ASP A 128 -3.46 27.13 -20.21
CA ASP A 128 -4.92 27.23 -20.26
C ASP A 128 -5.51 26.08 -21.08
N LEU A 129 -6.58 25.48 -20.57
CA LEU A 129 -7.31 24.44 -21.28
C LEU A 129 -8.32 25.08 -22.22
N VAL A 130 -8.36 24.62 -23.48
CA VAL A 130 -9.28 25.09 -24.50
C VAL A 130 -9.94 23.94 -25.24
N ARG A 131 -11.21 24.12 -25.60
CA ARG A 131 -11.97 23.21 -26.46
C ARG A 131 -12.23 23.85 -27.82
N THR A 132 -12.54 23.00 -28.79
CA THR A 132 -12.88 23.41 -30.16
C THR A 132 -14.17 24.22 -30.25
N ASP A 133 -15.03 24.11 -29.23
CA ASP A 133 -16.27 24.90 -29.08
C ASP A 133 -16.03 26.30 -28.49
N GLY A 134 -14.78 26.69 -28.25
CA GLY A 134 -14.40 28.01 -27.73
C GLY A 134 -14.42 28.12 -26.20
N ARG A 135 -14.85 27.07 -25.48
CA ARG A 135 -14.77 27.06 -24.01
C ARG A 135 -13.31 26.98 -23.55
N SER A 136 -13.04 27.64 -22.44
CA SER A 136 -11.76 27.55 -21.73
C SER A 136 -11.98 27.17 -20.27
N ALA A 137 -10.99 26.53 -19.68
CA ALA A 137 -11.04 26.09 -18.29
C ALA A 137 -9.65 26.17 -17.62
N SER A 138 -9.66 26.34 -16.30
CA SER A 138 -8.48 26.15 -15.45
C SER A 138 -8.22 24.65 -15.27
N ALA A 139 -6.94 24.28 -15.13
CA ALA A 139 -6.55 22.94 -14.72
C ALA A 139 -6.90 22.64 -13.24
N ASP A 140 -6.93 23.67 -12.39
CA ASP A 140 -7.34 23.56 -10.99
C ASP A 140 -8.81 23.96 -10.87
N GLN A 141 -9.70 22.97 -10.79
CA GLN A 141 -11.16 23.16 -10.67
C GLN A 141 -11.68 22.82 -9.27
N GLY A 142 -10.84 22.18 -8.44
CA GLY A 142 -11.26 21.64 -7.15
C GLY A 142 -11.92 20.26 -7.26
N VAL A 143 -12.41 19.76 -6.12
CA VAL A 143 -13.24 18.54 -6.05
C VAL A 143 -14.41 18.84 -5.12
N GLY A 144 -15.54 19.20 -5.70
CA GLY A 144 -16.82 19.42 -5.02
C GLY A 144 -17.64 18.14 -4.88
N GLU A 145 -17.64 17.27 -5.89
CA GLU A 145 -18.33 15.96 -5.84
C GLU A 145 -17.38 14.78 -6.11
N ALA A 146 -17.51 13.73 -5.31
CA ALA A 146 -16.81 12.45 -5.43
C ALA A 146 -17.72 11.42 -6.09
N GLY A 147 -17.32 10.96 -7.28
CA GLY A 147 -18.02 9.91 -7.99
C GLY A 147 -17.63 8.50 -7.59
N PRO A 148 -18.15 7.48 -8.30
CA PRO A 148 -17.76 6.08 -8.08
C PRO A 148 -16.24 5.90 -8.16
N ASP A 149 -15.74 4.94 -7.38
CA ASP A 149 -14.31 4.59 -7.30
C ASP A 149 -13.41 5.67 -6.69
N PHE A 150 -13.96 6.77 -6.16
CA PHE A 150 -13.20 7.80 -5.47
C PHE A 150 -12.52 7.24 -4.22
N LEU A 151 -11.22 7.50 -4.09
CA LEU A 151 -10.43 7.15 -2.92
C LEU A 151 -9.30 8.16 -2.75
N ALA A 152 -9.27 8.85 -1.62
CA ALA A 152 -8.21 9.78 -1.26
C ALA A 152 -7.56 9.39 0.08
N VAL A 153 -6.24 9.51 0.16
CA VAL A 153 -5.47 9.37 1.40
C VAL A 153 -5.06 10.76 1.87
N LEU A 154 -5.49 11.13 3.07
CA LEU A 154 -5.30 12.47 3.65
C LEU A 154 -4.56 12.36 4.99
N PRO A 155 -3.81 13.39 5.39
CA PRO A 155 -3.34 13.51 6.77
C PRO A 155 -4.51 13.48 7.76
N ASP A 156 -4.28 12.91 8.95
CA ASP A 156 -5.29 12.98 10.01
C ASP A 156 -5.47 14.41 10.52
N ASP A 157 -6.72 14.85 10.60
CA ASP A 157 -7.12 16.18 11.05
C ASP A 157 -7.76 16.17 12.46
N GLY A 158 -7.74 15.02 13.14
CA GLY A 158 -8.23 14.87 14.51
C GLY A 158 -9.77 14.86 14.63
N ARG A 159 -10.51 14.77 13.52
CA ARG A 159 -11.98 14.71 13.57
C ARG A 159 -12.49 13.52 14.38
N ALA A 160 -13.60 13.69 15.09
CA ALA A 160 -14.24 12.57 15.77
C ALA A 160 -14.82 11.59 14.74
N LEU A 161 -14.59 10.30 14.95
CA LEU A 161 -15.13 9.20 14.16
C LEU A 161 -15.78 8.19 15.10
N ASP A 162 -16.68 7.36 14.57
CA ASP A 162 -17.26 6.26 15.33
C ASP A 162 -16.19 5.24 15.68
N SER A 163 -16.38 4.57 16.82
CA SER A 163 -15.45 3.54 17.28
C SER A 163 -15.50 2.33 16.37
N ALA A 164 -14.44 2.14 15.58
CA ALA A 164 -14.13 0.89 14.90
C ALA A 164 -12.65 0.62 15.13
N THR A 165 -12.33 -0.51 15.76
CA THR A 165 -10.95 -0.84 16.15
C THR A 165 -10.59 -2.23 15.71
N GLY A 166 -9.50 -2.36 14.97
CA GLY A 166 -8.95 -3.64 14.58
C GLY A 166 -7.56 -3.49 13.98
N ARG A 167 -6.90 -4.62 13.71
CA ARG A 167 -5.50 -4.64 13.29
C ARG A 167 -5.29 -5.64 12.17
N LEU A 168 -4.52 -5.24 11.17
CA LEU A 168 -3.95 -6.08 10.12
C LEU A 168 -2.44 -5.92 10.21
N ARG A 169 -1.70 -7.01 10.29
CA ARG A 169 -0.26 -6.92 10.52
C ARG A 169 0.49 -8.07 9.88
N ASP A 170 1.60 -7.76 9.24
CA ASP A 170 2.63 -8.74 8.91
C ASP A 170 3.97 -8.34 9.53
N ASP A 171 5.09 -8.73 8.94
CA ASP A 171 6.42 -8.45 9.46
C ASP A 171 7.04 -7.15 8.92
N GLN A 172 6.38 -6.53 7.94
CA GLN A 172 6.82 -5.31 7.25
C GLN A 172 5.83 -4.14 7.40
N LEU A 173 4.57 -4.41 7.75
CA LEU A 173 3.50 -3.43 7.85
C LEU A 173 2.53 -3.79 8.99
N ASP A 174 2.24 -2.81 9.83
CA ASP A 174 1.17 -2.84 10.83
C ASP A 174 0.16 -1.74 10.53
N VAL A 175 -1.11 -2.11 10.46
CA VAL A 175 -2.21 -1.20 10.17
C VAL A 175 -3.29 -1.41 11.22
N LYS A 176 -3.58 -0.36 11.98
CA LYS A 176 -4.69 -0.34 12.93
C LYS A 176 -5.80 0.54 12.38
N LEU A 177 -6.99 -0.02 12.26
CA LEU A 177 -8.22 0.76 12.14
C LEU A 177 -8.51 1.38 13.50
N THR A 178 -8.71 2.69 13.55
CA THR A 178 -8.97 3.43 14.79
C THR A 178 -10.22 4.30 14.74
N GLY A 179 -10.91 4.34 13.60
CA GLY A 179 -12.21 5.00 13.48
C GLY A 179 -12.85 4.83 12.11
N TYR A 180 -14.16 5.02 12.06
CA TYR A 180 -14.98 4.95 10.86
C TYR A 180 -16.08 6.01 10.90
N ALA A 181 -16.50 6.54 9.75
CA ALA A 181 -17.66 7.41 9.66
C ALA A 181 -18.34 7.34 8.28
N ARG A 182 -19.63 7.72 8.26
CA ARG A 182 -20.46 7.85 7.05
C ARG A 182 -20.97 9.28 6.90
N PRO A 183 -20.08 10.26 6.67
CA PRO A 183 -20.49 11.65 6.59
C PRO A 183 -21.31 11.91 5.31
N SER A 184 -22.19 12.90 5.34
CA SER A 184 -22.80 13.46 4.13
C SER A 184 -21.80 14.33 3.34
N THR A 185 -20.84 14.95 4.03
CA THR A 185 -19.83 15.85 3.45
C THR A 185 -18.49 15.73 4.17
N VAL A 186 -17.38 15.90 3.46
CA VAL A 186 -16.01 15.95 4.03
C VAL A 186 -15.38 17.30 3.73
N ARG A 187 -14.91 18.01 4.76
CA ARG A 187 -14.11 19.23 4.55
C ARG A 187 -12.71 18.86 4.04
N THR A 188 -12.27 19.55 3.00
CA THR A 188 -10.97 19.44 2.35
C THR A 188 -10.31 20.83 2.28
N GLY A 189 -9.05 20.89 1.86
CA GLY A 189 -8.38 22.17 1.63
C GLY A 189 -9.00 23.02 0.51
N GLN A 190 -9.81 22.41 -0.37
CA GLN A 190 -10.46 23.05 -1.52
C GLN A 190 -11.95 23.35 -1.29
N GLY A 191 -12.54 22.91 -0.17
CA GLY A 191 -13.95 23.14 0.15
C GLY A 191 -14.63 21.94 0.81
N GLU A 192 -15.92 21.77 0.54
CA GLU A 192 -16.68 20.60 0.99
C GLU A 192 -16.82 19.59 -0.15
N LEU A 193 -16.35 18.37 0.08
CA LEU A 193 -16.55 17.21 -0.78
C LEU A 193 -17.87 16.54 -0.45
N ARG A 194 -18.69 16.27 -1.46
CA ARG A 194 -19.95 15.52 -1.35
C ARG A 194 -19.89 14.24 -2.18
N ALA A 195 -20.69 13.24 -1.84
CA ALA A 195 -20.87 12.09 -2.74
C ALA A 195 -21.84 12.46 -3.87
N GLU A 196 -21.54 12.00 -5.07
CA GLU A 196 -22.50 12.05 -6.17
C GLU A 196 -23.70 11.11 -5.95
N HIS A 197 -24.74 11.26 -6.79
CA HIS A 197 -25.92 10.40 -6.73
C HIS A 197 -25.57 8.91 -6.94
N GLY A 198 -26.11 8.05 -6.08
CA GLY A 198 -25.93 6.60 -6.16
C GLY A 198 -24.75 6.04 -5.35
N VAL A 199 -23.86 6.89 -4.84
CA VAL A 199 -22.76 6.51 -3.93
C VAL A 199 -22.86 7.25 -2.60
N GLY A 200 -22.17 6.78 -1.57
CA GLY A 200 -22.07 7.44 -0.27
C GLY A 200 -20.62 7.58 0.17
N LEU A 201 -20.30 8.69 0.84
CA LEU A 201 -18.97 8.91 1.41
C LEU A 201 -18.73 8.02 2.63
N ARG A 202 -17.48 7.62 2.77
CA ARG A 202 -16.91 6.92 3.92
C ARG A 202 -15.60 7.56 4.30
N VAL A 203 -15.31 7.51 5.59
CA VAL A 203 -14.01 7.92 6.14
C VAL A 203 -13.55 6.83 7.09
N VAL A 204 -12.35 6.32 6.90
CA VAL A 204 -11.67 5.46 7.89
C VAL A 204 -10.41 6.16 8.39
N ARG A 205 -10.11 6.00 9.67
CA ARG A 205 -8.83 6.40 10.26
C ARG A 205 -7.95 5.18 10.44
N LEU A 206 -6.74 5.26 9.89
CA LEU A 206 -5.73 4.20 9.96
C LEU A 206 -4.49 4.75 10.66
N GLU A 207 -3.99 4.02 11.65
CA GLU A 207 -2.62 4.16 12.17
C GLU A 207 -1.75 3.13 11.44
N VAL A 208 -0.66 3.58 10.85
CA VAL A 208 0.23 2.78 10.01
C VAL A 208 1.64 2.85 10.56
N ASP A 209 2.27 1.69 10.72
CA ASP A 209 3.68 1.54 11.07
C ASP A 209 4.35 0.58 10.08
N ARG A 210 5.31 1.10 9.30
CA ARG A 210 6.12 0.33 8.36
C ARG A 210 7.28 -0.35 9.08
N LEU A 211 6.98 -1.51 9.65
CA LEU A 211 7.88 -2.36 10.43
C LEU A 211 9.16 -2.82 9.71
N ARG A 212 9.26 -2.66 8.38
CA ARG A 212 10.43 -3.08 7.58
C ARG A 212 11.76 -2.53 8.12
N GLU A 213 11.75 -1.34 8.72
CA GLU A 213 12.97 -0.71 9.27
C GLU A 213 13.48 -1.39 10.57
N ALA A 214 12.72 -2.31 11.16
CA ALA A 214 13.09 -2.96 12.42
C ALA A 214 14.07 -4.15 12.28
N ASP A 215 14.31 -4.62 11.05
CA ASP A 215 15.14 -5.81 10.77
C ASP A 215 15.89 -5.71 9.44
N GLY A 216 17.14 -5.25 9.52
CA GLY A 216 18.02 -5.09 8.35
C GLY A 216 18.35 -6.39 7.61
N ALA A 217 17.93 -7.56 8.11
CA ALA A 217 18.00 -8.80 7.34
C ALA A 217 17.01 -8.83 6.16
N PHE A 218 15.92 -8.04 6.20
CA PHE A 218 14.99 -7.90 5.08
C PHE A 218 15.58 -7.11 3.90
N ASP A 219 16.63 -6.32 4.13
CA ASP A 219 17.31 -5.53 3.08
C ASP A 219 18.53 -6.24 2.47
N GLN A 220 18.74 -7.52 2.84
CA GLN A 220 19.84 -8.32 2.31
C GLN A 220 19.61 -8.66 0.83
N LYS A 221 20.70 -8.82 0.07
CA LYS A 221 20.64 -9.02 -1.39
C LYS A 221 20.86 -10.48 -1.82
N LEU A 222 21.28 -11.36 -0.91
CA LEU A 222 21.62 -12.76 -1.20
C LEU A 222 20.57 -13.72 -0.61
N TRP A 223 19.41 -13.78 -1.27
CA TRP A 223 18.34 -14.71 -0.89
C TRP A 223 18.46 -16.05 -1.61
N GLU A 224 18.31 -17.13 -0.85
CA GLU A 224 18.03 -18.45 -1.39
C GLU A 224 16.51 -18.57 -1.62
N GLY A 225 16.12 -18.64 -2.90
CA GLY A 225 14.71 -18.65 -3.31
C GLY A 225 14.13 -17.24 -3.43
N ARG A 226 12.87 -17.07 -3.01
CA ARG A 226 12.19 -15.76 -3.05
C ARG A 226 12.53 -14.95 -1.81
N GLY A 227 13.03 -13.74 -2.03
CA GLY A 227 13.17 -12.74 -0.97
C GLY A 227 11.80 -12.15 -0.55
N PRO A 228 11.77 -11.40 0.56
CA PRO A 228 10.57 -10.75 1.06
C PRO A 228 10.03 -9.76 0.02
N GLN A 229 8.73 -9.79 -0.21
CA GLN A 229 8.04 -8.81 -1.05
C GLN A 229 7.35 -7.78 -0.13
N PRO A 230 7.27 -6.50 -0.52
CA PRO A 230 6.43 -5.54 0.18
C PRO A 230 4.99 -6.03 0.24
N PRO A 231 4.30 -5.92 1.39
CA PRO A 231 2.88 -6.24 1.47
C PRO A 231 2.04 -5.22 0.72
N GLU A 232 0.89 -5.65 0.23
CA GLU A 232 -0.12 -4.80 -0.40
C GLU A 232 -1.31 -4.64 0.55
N LEU A 233 -1.53 -3.40 1.00
CA LEU A 233 -2.78 -3.02 1.67
C LEU A 233 -3.79 -2.60 0.60
N SER A 234 -5.04 -3.01 0.75
CA SER A 234 -6.13 -2.60 -0.12
C SER A 234 -7.41 -2.32 0.66
N LEU A 235 -8.23 -1.44 0.10
CA LEU A 235 -9.61 -1.27 0.50
C LEU A 235 -10.52 -2.03 -0.48
N GLN A 236 -11.21 -3.04 0.03
CA GLN A 236 -12.23 -3.78 -0.69
C GLN A 236 -13.60 -3.17 -0.39
N VAL A 237 -14.30 -2.74 -1.44
CA VAL A 237 -15.69 -2.28 -1.39
C VAL A 237 -16.53 -3.17 -2.33
N PRO A 238 -17.87 -3.08 -2.33
CA PRO A 238 -18.71 -3.92 -3.18
C PRO A 238 -18.31 -3.82 -4.65
N GLY A 239 -17.90 -4.94 -5.25
CA GLY A 239 -17.51 -5.05 -6.65
C GLY A 239 -16.10 -4.54 -7.00
N ARG A 240 -15.34 -3.97 -6.06
CA ARG A 240 -14.07 -3.27 -6.35
C ARG A 240 -13.04 -3.44 -5.24
N ARG A 241 -11.78 -3.51 -5.65
CA ARG A 241 -10.62 -3.50 -4.75
C ARG A 241 -9.68 -2.37 -5.15
N HIS A 242 -9.41 -1.46 -4.23
CA HIS A 242 -8.51 -0.34 -4.44
C HIS A 242 -7.22 -0.57 -3.65
N ALA A 243 -6.09 -0.60 -4.34
CA ALA A 243 -4.80 -0.68 -3.67
C ALA A 243 -4.52 0.63 -2.92
N LEU A 244 -4.15 0.52 -1.65
CA LEU A 244 -3.62 1.63 -0.85
C LEU A 244 -2.10 1.57 -0.99
N SER A 245 -1.54 2.33 -1.92
CA SER A 245 -0.11 2.29 -2.19
C SER A 245 0.69 2.62 -0.92
N VAL A 246 1.70 1.81 -0.63
CA VAL A 246 2.61 2.03 0.51
C VAL A 246 3.28 3.40 0.42
N ASP A 247 3.48 3.94 -0.79
CA ASP A 247 4.06 5.28 -0.98
C ASP A 247 3.13 6.42 -0.53
N GLN A 248 1.82 6.16 -0.41
CA GLN A 248 0.82 7.14 0.04
C GLN A 248 0.60 7.10 1.56
N LEU A 249 0.89 5.96 2.20
CA LEU A 249 0.79 5.82 3.65
C LEU A 249 1.99 6.50 4.31
N PRO A 250 1.93 6.93 5.57
CA PRO A 250 3.12 7.40 6.28
C PRO A 250 4.06 6.22 6.55
N LYS A 251 5.33 6.51 6.89
CA LYS A 251 6.23 5.49 7.44
C LYS A 251 5.78 5.05 8.83
N ASP A 252 5.41 6.02 9.65
CA ASP A 252 4.81 5.88 10.96
C ASP A 252 3.85 7.06 11.14
N GLY A 253 2.60 6.79 11.54
CA GLY A 253 1.62 7.82 11.85
C GLY A 253 0.19 7.48 11.45
N THR A 254 -0.68 8.49 11.48
CA THR A 254 -2.12 8.33 11.26
C THR A 254 -2.58 9.04 9.99
N VAL A 255 -3.47 8.40 9.23
CA VAL A 255 -4.10 8.94 8.02
C VAL A 255 -5.61 8.73 8.02
N LEU A 256 -6.29 9.55 7.23
CA LEU A 256 -7.69 9.36 6.86
C LEU A 256 -7.75 8.85 5.43
N VAL A 257 -8.50 7.77 5.21
CA VAL A 257 -8.88 7.33 3.86
C VAL A 257 -10.33 7.71 3.64
N VAL A 258 -10.55 8.60 2.67
CA VAL A 258 -11.88 9.07 2.26
C VAL A 258 -12.23 8.38 0.97
N TYR A 259 -13.35 7.67 0.93
CA TYR A 259 -13.73 6.89 -0.25
C TYR A 259 -15.23 6.86 -0.46
N THR A 260 -15.65 6.51 -1.68
CA THR A 260 -17.06 6.30 -2.02
C THR A 260 -17.42 4.83 -2.01
N VAL A 261 -18.63 4.51 -1.56
CA VAL A 261 -19.20 3.17 -1.61
C VAL A 261 -20.53 3.22 -2.39
N PRO A 262 -20.77 2.30 -3.33
CA PRO A 262 -22.07 2.19 -3.98
C PRO A 262 -23.21 2.02 -2.96
N SER A 263 -24.40 2.54 -3.28
CA SER A 263 -25.58 2.38 -2.40
C SER A 263 -26.06 0.92 -2.29
N THR A 264 -25.53 0.01 -3.12
CA THR A 264 -25.82 -1.42 -3.05
C THR A 264 -25.16 -2.06 -1.81
N PRO A 265 -25.86 -2.95 -1.09
CA PRO A 265 -25.28 -3.65 0.05
C PRO A 265 -24.03 -4.45 -0.30
N GLY A 266 -23.03 -4.44 0.57
CA GLY A 266 -21.88 -5.33 0.50
C GLY A 266 -20.86 -5.03 1.60
N ALA A 267 -19.80 -5.86 1.65
CA ALA A 267 -18.76 -5.72 2.65
C ALA A 267 -17.81 -4.56 2.32
N GLU A 268 -17.37 -3.86 3.36
CA GLU A 268 -16.31 -2.86 3.32
C GLU A 268 -15.16 -3.41 4.18
N GLU A 269 -14.04 -3.77 3.57
CA GLU A 269 -12.94 -4.47 4.24
C GLU A 269 -11.58 -3.86 3.88
N LEU A 270 -10.70 -3.76 4.87
CA LEU A 270 -9.26 -3.66 4.61
C LEU A 270 -8.72 -5.07 4.38
N VAL A 271 -7.91 -5.21 3.35
CA VAL A 271 -7.26 -6.47 2.98
C VAL A 271 -5.76 -6.24 2.99
N LEU A 272 -5.03 -7.04 3.75
CA LEU A 272 -3.57 -7.06 3.76
C LEU A 272 -3.10 -8.37 3.12
N ASP A 273 -2.45 -8.24 1.96
CA ASP A 273 -1.82 -9.35 1.26
C ASP A 273 -0.31 -9.29 1.42
N SER A 274 0.27 -10.37 1.97
CA SER A 274 1.71 -10.51 2.13
C SER A 274 2.20 -11.69 1.30
N VAL A 275 3.17 -11.44 0.42
CA VAL A 275 3.80 -12.47 -0.41
C VAL A 275 5.18 -12.80 0.15
N GLY A 276 5.33 -14.00 0.72
CA GLY A 276 6.64 -14.57 1.08
C GLY A 276 6.79 -15.99 0.54
N ALA A 277 7.42 -16.88 1.31
CA ALA A 277 7.47 -18.30 0.95
C ALA A 277 6.07 -18.94 0.94
N ARG A 278 5.13 -18.40 1.72
CA ARG A 278 3.69 -18.68 1.65
C ARG A 278 2.90 -17.37 1.71
N PRO A 279 1.82 -17.25 0.92
CA PRO A 279 0.96 -16.08 0.94
C PRO A 279 0.21 -16.02 2.28
N LEU A 280 -0.04 -14.80 2.75
CA LEU A 280 -0.94 -14.50 3.86
C LEU A 280 -1.94 -13.45 3.38
N VAL A 281 -3.21 -13.72 3.61
CA VAL A 281 -4.31 -12.78 3.37
C VAL A 281 -5.01 -12.55 4.70
N GLN A 282 -5.14 -11.29 5.08
CA GLN A 282 -5.90 -10.90 6.27
C GLN A 282 -6.98 -9.90 5.87
N ARG A 283 -8.17 -10.07 6.44
CA ARG A 283 -9.33 -9.21 6.18
C ARG A 283 -9.85 -8.62 7.46
N LEU A 284 -10.15 -7.33 7.43
CA LEU A 284 -10.65 -6.55 8.54
C LEU A 284 -11.86 -5.75 8.07
N SER A 285 -13.03 -6.00 8.66
CA SER A 285 -14.21 -5.17 8.41
C SER A 285 -13.96 -3.75 8.92
N VAL A 286 -14.14 -2.76 8.05
CA VAL A 286 -13.91 -1.35 8.41
C VAL A 286 -15.03 -0.77 9.27
N THR A 287 -16.20 -1.42 9.26
CA THR A 287 -17.38 -0.93 9.96
C THR A 287 -17.40 -1.27 11.45
N ASP A 288 -16.86 -2.43 11.82
CA ASP A 288 -16.87 -2.94 13.20
C ASP A 288 -15.49 -3.38 13.71
N GLY A 289 -14.44 -3.30 12.87
CA GLY A 289 -13.08 -3.66 13.24
C GLY A 289 -12.86 -5.16 13.46
N ARG A 290 -13.79 -6.03 13.03
CA ARG A 290 -13.62 -7.48 13.18
C ARG A 290 -12.73 -8.05 12.09
N THR A 291 -11.70 -8.77 12.51
CA THR A 291 -10.82 -9.54 11.61
C THR A 291 -11.43 -10.91 11.35
N SER A 292 -11.72 -11.24 10.09
CA SER A 292 -12.28 -12.54 9.68
C SER A 292 -11.21 -13.60 9.43
N ASP A 293 -10.00 -13.19 9.04
CA ASP A 293 -8.92 -14.09 8.60
C ASP A 293 -7.59 -13.84 9.35
N GLY A 294 -6.63 -14.76 9.19
CA GLY A 294 -5.24 -14.61 9.65
C GLY A 294 -4.91 -15.16 11.04
N PRO A 295 -3.62 -15.47 11.31
CA PRO A 295 -3.20 -16.01 12.60
C PRO A 295 -3.46 -15.04 13.78
N PRO A 296 -4.06 -15.50 14.89
CA PRO A 296 -4.28 -14.67 16.08
C PRO A 296 -3.00 -14.05 16.66
N ALA A 297 -1.84 -14.67 16.42
CA ALA A 297 -0.54 -14.16 16.83
C ALA A 297 -0.20 -12.78 16.24
N LEU A 298 -0.71 -12.46 15.05
CA LEU A 298 -0.44 -11.18 14.38
C LEU A 298 -1.24 -10.01 14.97
N ARG A 299 -2.23 -10.31 15.83
CA ARG A 299 -3.04 -9.30 16.50
C ARG A 299 -2.38 -8.74 17.77
N ARG A 300 -1.33 -9.40 18.26
CA ARG A 300 -0.55 -8.99 19.44
C ARG A 300 0.43 -7.88 19.09
N GLU A 301 1.16 -7.37 20.09
CA GLU A 301 2.26 -6.45 19.80
C GLU A 301 3.39 -7.12 18.98
N PRO A 302 4.05 -6.38 18.08
CA PRO A 302 5.01 -6.94 17.13
C PRO A 302 6.32 -7.30 17.82
N ALA A 303 6.69 -6.54 18.85
CA ALA A 303 7.88 -6.74 19.62
C ALA A 303 7.66 -6.35 21.08
N ALA A 304 8.32 -7.08 21.98
CA ALA A 304 8.44 -6.72 23.38
C ALA A 304 9.90 -6.82 23.81
N GLN A 305 10.36 -5.85 24.60
CA GLN A 305 11.55 -6.04 25.43
C GLN A 305 11.18 -7.01 26.55
N VAL A 306 12.13 -7.88 26.91
CA VAL A 306 11.91 -8.88 27.94
C VAL A 306 12.99 -8.72 29.00
N ASP A 307 12.56 -8.33 30.19
CA ASP A 307 13.42 -8.22 31.35
C ASP A 307 13.37 -9.49 32.19
N GLY A 308 14.50 -9.84 32.80
CA GLY A 308 14.59 -10.94 33.78
C GLY A 308 14.53 -12.37 33.22
N VAL A 309 14.41 -12.55 31.89
CA VAL A 309 14.45 -13.88 31.27
C VAL A 309 15.89 -14.25 30.92
N SER A 310 16.53 -15.02 31.81
CA SER A 310 17.87 -15.53 31.62
C SER A 310 18.07 -16.88 32.30
N ALA A 311 19.07 -17.63 31.86
CA ALA A 311 19.49 -18.87 32.49
C ALA A 311 21.03 -18.92 32.62
N PRO A 312 21.56 -19.47 33.71
CA PRO A 312 22.99 -19.70 33.84
C PRO A 312 23.45 -20.72 32.80
N VAL A 313 24.57 -20.44 32.15
CA VAL A 313 25.21 -21.36 31.21
C VAL A 313 26.73 -21.28 31.37
N ARG A 314 27.40 -22.42 31.22
CA ARG A 314 28.85 -22.51 31.19
C ARG A 314 29.30 -22.98 29.83
N VAL A 315 30.35 -22.34 29.30
CA VAL A 315 31.03 -22.70 28.06
C VAL A 315 32.52 -22.84 28.37
N GLY A 316 33.00 -24.08 28.39
CA GLY A 316 34.34 -24.42 28.86
C GLY A 316 34.53 -24.02 30.32
N SER A 317 35.56 -23.24 30.61
CA SER A 317 35.82 -22.68 31.94
C SER A 317 35.04 -21.41 32.26
N SER A 318 34.38 -20.79 31.27
CA SER A 318 33.66 -19.52 31.45
C SER A 318 32.22 -19.79 31.90
N SER A 319 31.82 -19.23 33.05
CA SER A 319 30.45 -19.28 33.55
C SER A 319 29.80 -17.91 33.40
N GLY A 320 28.60 -17.88 32.85
CA GLY A 320 27.84 -16.66 32.62
C GLY A 320 26.35 -16.93 32.50
N THR A 321 25.64 -16.04 31.81
CA THR A 321 24.20 -16.15 31.59
C THR A 321 23.85 -15.98 30.13
N LEU A 322 22.90 -16.78 29.64
CA LEU A 322 22.21 -16.54 28.39
C LEU A 322 20.88 -15.87 28.70
N ALA A 323 20.64 -14.69 28.13
CA ALA A 323 19.43 -13.92 28.32
C ALA A 323 18.66 -13.78 27.01
N VAL A 324 17.33 -13.71 27.09
CA VAL A 324 16.48 -13.25 25.99
C VAL A 324 16.14 -11.79 26.26
N LYS A 325 16.60 -10.90 25.37
CA LYS A 325 16.42 -9.45 25.55
C LYS A 325 15.19 -8.91 24.84
N ARG A 326 14.84 -9.52 23.70
CA ARG A 326 13.71 -9.08 22.88
C ARG A 326 13.02 -10.28 22.24
N VAL A 327 11.71 -10.17 22.14
CA VAL A 327 10.85 -11.13 21.45
C VAL A 327 10.13 -10.42 20.32
N ARG A 328 10.08 -11.02 19.14
CA ARG A 328 9.27 -10.53 18.01
C ARG A 328 8.39 -11.63 17.44
N VAL A 329 7.08 -11.40 17.42
CA VAL A 329 6.10 -12.35 16.87
C VAL A 329 5.77 -11.98 15.44
N GLY A 330 5.59 -12.96 14.55
CA GLY A 330 5.47 -12.71 13.12
C GLY A 330 4.95 -13.88 12.30
N TRP A 331 4.78 -13.64 11.01
CA TRP A 331 4.40 -14.66 10.02
C TRP A 331 5.62 -15.22 9.28
N GLN A 332 6.60 -14.36 9.03
CA GLN A 332 7.79 -14.59 8.22
C GLN A 332 9.05 -14.09 8.93
N ARG A 333 10.15 -14.81 8.78
CA ARG A 333 11.46 -14.39 9.33
C ARG A 333 12.61 -14.72 8.39
N PRO A 334 13.63 -13.85 8.30
CA PRO A 334 14.89 -14.19 7.67
C PRO A 334 15.70 -15.15 8.56
N VAL A 335 16.15 -16.26 7.97
CA VAL A 335 17.10 -17.22 8.57
C VAL A 335 18.42 -17.13 7.83
N ASP A 336 19.53 -17.06 8.58
CA ASP A 336 20.88 -17.07 8.03
C ASP A 336 21.34 -18.51 7.76
N LEU A 337 21.94 -18.72 6.58
CA LEU A 337 22.50 -19.97 6.08
C LEU A 337 24.03 -19.87 5.87
N GLY A 338 24.70 -18.99 6.62
CA GLY A 338 26.13 -18.76 6.54
C GLY A 338 26.49 -17.72 5.45
N GLY A 339 25.82 -16.56 5.48
CA GLY A 339 26.04 -15.47 4.52
C GLY A 339 25.07 -15.46 3.33
N ARG A 340 24.10 -16.37 3.32
CA ARG A 340 22.90 -16.33 2.47
C ARG A 340 21.67 -16.37 3.36
N TYR A 341 20.57 -15.79 2.91
CA TYR A 341 19.34 -15.72 3.70
C TYR A 341 18.24 -16.53 3.06
N ARG A 342 17.41 -17.16 3.88
CA ARG A 342 16.18 -17.81 3.46
C ARG A 342 15.02 -17.25 4.25
N LEU A 343 13.94 -16.92 3.56
CA LEU A 343 12.70 -16.51 4.20
C LEU A 343 11.93 -17.76 4.65
N VAL A 344 11.73 -17.91 5.95
CA VAL A 344 10.83 -18.94 6.50
C VAL A 344 9.48 -18.30 6.81
N THR A 345 8.41 -19.08 6.64
CA THR A 345 7.03 -18.66 6.94
C THR A 345 6.38 -19.70 7.83
N ALA A 346 5.54 -19.27 8.76
CA ALA A 346 4.80 -20.17 9.64
C ALA A 346 3.88 -21.13 8.87
N ASP A 347 3.71 -22.32 9.44
CA ASP A 347 2.65 -23.25 9.04
C ASP A 347 1.25 -22.75 9.47
N GLU A 348 0.19 -23.35 8.91
CA GLU A 348 -1.19 -23.02 9.26
C GLU A 348 -1.44 -23.23 10.77
N GLY A 349 -2.12 -22.27 11.41
CA GLY A 349 -2.35 -22.29 12.86
C GLY A 349 -1.09 -22.06 13.71
N LYS A 350 0.04 -21.71 13.10
CA LYS A 350 1.31 -21.38 13.76
C LYS A 350 1.67 -19.91 13.60
N ALA A 351 2.70 -19.51 14.33
CA ALA A 351 3.37 -18.22 14.21
C ALA A 351 4.88 -18.40 14.40
N LEU A 352 5.66 -17.45 13.90
CA LEU A 352 7.09 -17.39 14.13
C LEU A 352 7.40 -16.42 15.27
N VAL A 353 8.36 -16.80 16.09
CA VAL A 353 8.89 -16.02 17.21
C VAL A 353 10.40 -15.92 17.03
N GLU A 354 10.90 -14.70 16.89
CA GLU A 354 12.32 -14.39 16.98
C GLU A 354 12.65 -14.07 18.45
N LEU A 355 13.57 -14.83 19.03
CA LEU A 355 14.11 -14.60 20.37
C LEU A 355 15.53 -14.05 20.22
N ARG A 356 15.74 -12.78 20.55
CA ARG A 356 17.08 -12.17 20.54
C ARG A 356 17.84 -12.54 21.80
N LEU A 357 19.00 -13.14 21.62
CA LEU A 357 19.82 -13.72 22.67
C LEU A 357 21.02 -12.82 22.97
N GLU A 358 21.38 -12.74 24.24
CA GLU A 358 22.59 -12.07 24.69
C GLU A 358 23.31 -12.96 25.71
N GLY A 359 24.58 -13.27 25.42
CA GLY A 359 25.47 -13.95 26.35
C GLY A 359 26.23 -12.93 27.20
N GLN A 360 26.16 -13.04 28.52
CA GLN A 360 26.89 -12.18 29.46
C GLN A 360 27.88 -13.02 30.27
N GLY A 361 29.13 -12.57 30.37
CA GLY A 361 30.20 -13.28 31.10
C GLY A 361 30.64 -14.60 30.44
N LEU A 362 30.26 -14.82 29.18
CA LEU A 362 30.70 -15.97 28.39
C LEU A 362 31.98 -15.64 27.62
N VAL A 363 32.71 -16.68 27.23
CA VAL A 363 33.84 -16.52 26.33
C VAL A 363 33.36 -15.87 25.02
N SER A 364 34.15 -14.95 24.48
CA SER A 364 33.90 -14.36 23.16
C SER A 364 34.62 -15.21 22.10
N VAL A 365 33.84 -15.95 21.32
CA VAL A 365 34.32 -16.82 20.23
C VAL A 365 33.24 -16.89 19.17
N LEU A 366 33.58 -17.00 17.89
CA LEU A 366 32.62 -17.16 16.78
C LEU A 366 32.00 -18.57 16.76
N GLY A 367 31.23 -18.93 17.79
CA GLY A 367 30.71 -20.28 18.02
C GLY A 367 29.24 -20.48 17.67
N ALA A 368 28.55 -19.43 17.23
CA ALA A 368 27.11 -19.45 16.99
C ALA A 368 26.61 -20.56 16.04
N PRO A 369 27.29 -20.89 14.91
CA PRO A 369 26.87 -21.98 14.01
C PRO A 369 26.94 -23.37 14.65
N GLU A 370 27.78 -23.55 15.66
CA GLU A 370 27.96 -24.83 16.36
C GLU A 370 27.05 -24.93 17.58
N THR A 371 26.89 -23.86 18.35
CA THR A 371 26.06 -23.84 19.56
C THR A 371 24.56 -23.77 19.25
N VAL A 372 24.14 -23.24 18.09
CA VAL A 372 22.72 -23.26 17.67
C VAL A 372 22.15 -24.68 17.64
N LYS A 373 22.98 -25.69 17.36
CA LYS A 373 22.58 -27.12 17.32
C LYS A 373 22.19 -27.66 18.70
N LEU A 374 22.60 -26.98 19.77
CA LEU A 374 22.23 -27.29 21.14
C LEU A 374 20.92 -26.60 21.55
N LEU A 375 20.44 -25.64 20.77
CA LEU A 375 19.23 -24.90 21.09
C LEU A 375 18.00 -25.70 20.68
N GLY A 376 17.05 -25.79 21.60
CA GLY A 376 15.80 -26.51 21.42
C GLY A 376 14.64 -25.81 22.09
N THR A 377 13.47 -26.44 21.99
CA THR A 377 12.23 -25.93 22.58
C THR A 377 11.41 -27.06 23.19
N SER A 378 10.43 -26.71 24.03
CA SER A 378 9.46 -27.67 24.57
C SER A 378 8.50 -28.22 23.50
N ALA A 379 7.72 -29.23 23.88
CA ALA A 379 6.70 -29.85 23.03
C ALA A 379 5.73 -28.81 22.43
N GLY A 380 5.44 -28.94 21.13
CA GLY A 380 4.53 -28.06 20.38
C GLY A 380 5.20 -26.88 19.67
N ALA A 381 6.47 -26.59 19.99
CA ALA A 381 7.31 -25.60 19.32
C ALA A 381 8.53 -26.27 18.65
N ARG A 382 9.09 -25.63 17.62
CA ARG A 382 10.33 -26.09 16.98
C ARG A 382 11.23 -24.93 16.58
N VAL A 383 12.54 -25.09 16.73
CA VAL A 383 13.53 -24.18 16.14
C VAL A 383 13.53 -24.39 14.62
N VAL A 384 13.27 -23.33 13.86
CA VAL A 384 13.22 -23.36 12.38
C VAL A 384 14.40 -22.61 11.74
N GLY A 385 15.17 -21.88 12.55
CA GLY A 385 16.40 -21.24 12.11
C GLY A 385 17.00 -20.30 13.14
N ALA A 386 18.04 -19.59 12.75
CA ALA A 386 18.73 -18.60 13.57
C ALA A 386 19.30 -17.47 12.70
N GLN A 387 19.68 -16.38 13.36
CA GLN A 387 20.49 -15.32 12.78
C GLN A 387 21.85 -15.31 13.49
N TYR A 388 22.92 -15.43 12.70
CA TYR A 388 24.28 -15.40 13.21
C TYR A 388 24.78 -13.95 13.30
N GLY A 389 25.73 -13.69 14.18
CA GLY A 389 26.15 -12.33 14.53
C GLY A 389 26.32 -12.09 16.03
N GLY A 390 25.98 -13.08 16.87
CA GLY A 390 26.47 -13.17 18.24
C GLY A 390 27.80 -13.90 18.30
N ASP A 391 28.51 -13.76 19.42
CA ASP A 391 29.76 -14.47 19.69
C ASP A 391 29.49 -15.97 19.84
N THR A 392 29.34 -16.44 21.08
CA THR A 392 29.27 -17.88 21.39
C THR A 392 27.92 -18.48 21.04
N PHE A 393 26.84 -17.71 21.15
CA PHE A 393 25.47 -18.10 20.79
C PHE A 393 24.98 -17.23 19.63
N PRO A 394 24.03 -17.71 18.80
CA PRO A 394 23.45 -16.88 17.75
C PRO A 394 22.79 -15.63 18.31
N TYR A 395 22.77 -14.55 17.52
CA TYR A 395 22.14 -13.29 17.90
C TYR A 395 20.63 -13.45 18.09
N ALA A 396 20.00 -14.29 17.28
CA ALA A 396 18.61 -14.64 17.45
C ALA A 396 18.34 -16.09 17.06
N VAL A 397 17.33 -16.70 17.68
CA VAL A 397 16.73 -17.96 17.23
C VAL A 397 15.30 -17.74 16.80
N ILE A 398 14.89 -18.45 15.75
CA ILE A 398 13.55 -18.37 15.19
C ILE A 398 12.84 -19.68 15.51
N VAL A 399 11.75 -19.55 16.24
CA VAL A 399 10.94 -20.65 16.73
C VAL A 399 9.56 -20.56 16.12
N GLU A 400 9.06 -21.69 15.63
CA GLU A 400 7.65 -21.81 15.26
C GLU A 400 6.84 -22.34 16.45
N VAL A 401 5.73 -21.67 16.78
CA VAL A 401 4.86 -21.95 17.93
C VAL A 401 3.39 -21.98 17.50
N PRO A 402 2.48 -22.61 18.26
CA PRO A 402 1.04 -22.43 18.07
C PRO A 402 0.66 -20.94 18.09
N ALA A 403 -0.23 -20.49 17.20
CA ALA A 403 -0.58 -19.07 17.06
C ALA A 403 -1.20 -18.45 18.34
N ASP A 404 -1.78 -19.27 19.20
CA ASP A 404 -2.36 -18.90 20.49
C ASP A 404 -1.40 -19.04 21.69
N ALA A 405 -0.16 -19.51 21.47
CA ALA A 405 0.83 -19.71 22.53
C ALA A 405 1.10 -18.41 23.31
N LYS A 406 1.19 -18.51 24.63
CA LYS A 406 1.45 -17.36 25.53
C LYS A 406 2.89 -17.29 26.03
N SER A 407 3.64 -18.37 25.85
CA SER A 407 5.04 -18.49 26.20
C SER A 407 5.71 -19.53 25.33
N VAL A 408 7.03 -19.46 25.25
CA VAL A 408 7.87 -20.49 24.63
C VAL A 408 9.00 -20.85 25.59
N GLU A 409 9.26 -22.15 25.76
CA GLU A 409 10.44 -22.58 26.49
C GLU A 409 11.60 -22.73 25.52
N LEU A 410 12.69 -22.00 25.79
CA LEU A 410 13.97 -22.14 25.11
C LEU A 410 14.89 -23.00 25.97
N THR A 411 15.48 -24.03 25.39
CA THR A 411 16.42 -24.93 26.05
C THR A 411 17.78 -24.87 25.36
N VAL A 412 18.83 -25.03 26.17
CA VAL A 412 20.20 -25.34 25.72
C VAL A 412 20.47 -26.75 26.21
N ALA A 413 20.72 -27.69 25.29
CA ALA A 413 21.14 -29.04 25.63
C ALA A 413 22.60 -29.04 26.09
N ALA A 414 22.92 -29.90 27.07
CA ALA A 414 24.32 -30.15 27.41
C ALA A 414 25.03 -30.84 26.23
N GLY A 415 26.26 -30.44 25.93
CA GLY A 415 26.99 -30.98 24.78
C GLY A 415 28.44 -30.55 24.71
N ARG A 416 29.14 -31.03 23.67
CA ARG A 416 30.55 -30.69 23.38
C ARG A 416 30.75 -30.24 21.93
N PRO A 417 30.23 -29.06 21.53
CA PRO A 417 30.47 -28.51 20.20
C PRO A 417 31.97 -28.22 19.99
N VAL A 418 32.41 -28.29 18.73
CA VAL A 418 33.77 -27.93 18.33
C VAL A 418 33.78 -26.45 17.99
N LEU A 419 34.17 -25.59 18.93
CA LEU A 419 34.17 -24.14 18.73
C LEU A 419 35.47 -23.69 18.04
N PRO A 420 35.43 -22.69 17.15
CA PRO A 420 36.64 -22.13 16.57
C PRO A 420 37.64 -21.67 17.63
N ASN A 421 38.93 -21.98 17.45
CA ASN A 421 40.02 -21.62 18.37
C ASN A 421 39.97 -22.22 19.80
N LEU A 422 38.88 -22.85 20.22
CA LEU A 422 38.74 -23.50 21.53
C LEU A 422 38.62 -25.03 21.43
N GLY A 423 38.29 -25.57 20.25
CA GLY A 423 38.12 -27.00 20.03
C GLY A 423 36.86 -27.55 20.72
N ALA A 424 36.86 -28.85 21.03
CA ALA A 424 35.74 -29.51 21.69
C ALA A 424 35.52 -28.93 23.11
N THR A 425 34.48 -28.12 23.27
CA THR A 425 34.24 -27.32 24.48
C THR A 425 32.93 -27.73 25.12
N GLU A 426 32.93 -27.99 26.43
CA GLU A 426 31.71 -28.38 27.15
C GLU A 426 30.75 -27.19 27.31
N VAL A 427 29.48 -27.43 26.99
CA VAL A 427 28.37 -26.50 27.21
C VAL A 427 27.38 -27.15 28.15
N THR A 428 26.98 -26.45 29.22
CA THR A 428 26.00 -26.97 30.18
C THR A 428 24.56 -26.78 29.71
N ALA A 429 23.66 -27.63 30.21
CA ALA A 429 22.24 -27.45 29.95
C ALA A 429 21.70 -26.17 30.63
N ALA A 430 20.77 -25.51 29.97
CA ALA A 430 20.05 -24.36 30.48
C ALA A 430 18.59 -24.39 29.99
N ARG A 431 17.67 -23.79 30.73
CA ARG A 431 16.28 -23.60 30.27
C ARG A 431 15.76 -22.26 30.71
N MET A 432 14.93 -21.64 29.88
CA MET A 432 14.22 -20.42 30.21
C MET A 432 12.84 -20.41 29.57
N THR A 433 11.85 -19.90 30.30
CA THR A 433 10.50 -19.68 29.77
C THR A 433 10.36 -18.23 29.37
N VAL A 434 10.09 -18.00 28.10
CA VAL A 434 9.96 -16.66 27.52
C VAL A 434 8.48 -16.34 27.36
N PRO A 435 7.93 -15.29 28.00
CA PRO A 435 6.57 -14.84 27.72
C PRO A 435 6.49 -14.25 26.32
N LEU A 436 5.36 -14.48 25.64
CA LEU A 436 5.05 -13.87 24.36
C LEU A 436 4.09 -12.69 24.56
N PRO A 437 4.21 -11.62 23.75
CA PRO A 437 3.32 -10.47 23.81
C PRO A 437 1.85 -10.80 23.47
#